data_AF-A0A3M1V0X0-F1
#
_entry.id   AF-A0A3M1V0X0-F1
#
_cell.length_a   1.000
_cell.length_b   1.000
_cell.length_c   1.000
_cell.angle_alpha   90.00
_cell.angle_beta   90.00
_cell.angle_gamma   90.00
#
_symmetry.space_group_name_H-M   'P 1'
#
loop_
_entity.id
_entity.type
_entity.pdbx_description
1 polymer ?
#
loop_
_entity_poly.entity_id
_entity_poly.type
_entity_poly.pdbx_seq_one_letter_code
_entity_poly.pdbx_strand_id
1 'polypeptide(L)'
;MTPSRTARPLPIGPPRRMRAPPRARRNHTDQRQTERMRKATMPTNPAASSARTAATAEPGAAAARAAPMAAHPTARRDTHGIAASAGELEAAGGHSAACAAPAASEHDPIAARSGEEVTVYPLHADAPLEAFCEGLHHWLRLWQRDERPNVLQAPAVCRADLRRALVRAGQSATDRRGAFIHVRLASAECAAVVLPKRMTQGEWGVVGFRLRLDGFRLAGNSVFGTEDPAARTACLRAVVDWVAARGGRFLLLEDVETGSDMWRLAFDTASRQAIVPRGLAPRHWIRFPEDPGEYWSRFTSKTRNTFRRKRKRFPGLRWRAYRTPRDVPEFVRTAHIVSRATWQSRRLGLRIHDDDAEREWLRAIAEAGGLRSYVLFSHDEPAAFLLGFQTGGTFIYEEVGYAEHFGRYSAGQVLLLEVLDDLFTRDCPERLDFGAGDADYKRQFANETTTSGHIAIVPNAAVRGTLRLLTAATRGLRAFARHARNRSRRAAGR
;
A
#
# COMPACT_ATOMS: atom_id res chain seq x y z
N MET A 1 -48.96 56.63 21.11
CA MET A 1 -47.66 57.04 21.68
C MET A 1 -46.77 57.53 20.53
N THR A 2 -46.56 58.85 20.51
CA THR A 2 -45.61 59.65 19.74
C THR A 2 -44.14 59.15 19.85
N PRO A 3 -43.15 59.64 19.07
CA PRO A 3 -43.09 59.72 17.59
C PRO A 3 -41.65 59.53 17.00
N SER A 4 -41.53 59.68 15.66
CA SER A 4 -40.41 60.32 14.93
C SER A 4 -39.04 59.60 14.90
N ARG A 5 -38.20 59.67 13.86
CA ARG A 5 -37.94 60.78 12.93
C ARG A 5 -37.09 60.27 11.75
N THR A 6 -37.44 60.67 10.54
CA THR A 6 -36.57 60.71 9.35
C THR A 6 -35.39 61.67 9.55
N ALA A 7 -34.17 61.29 9.12
CA ALA A 7 -33.05 62.23 8.93
C ALA A 7 -32.09 61.81 7.79
N ARG A 8 -31.99 62.76 6.84
CA ARG A 8 -31.07 63.04 5.72
C ARG A 8 -29.71 62.31 5.57
N PRO A 9 -29.22 62.16 4.31
CA PRO A 9 -27.86 61.74 3.98
C PRO A 9 -26.87 62.92 3.88
N LEU A 10 -25.62 62.70 4.29
CA LEU A 10 -24.45 63.62 4.16
C LEU A 10 -23.15 62.77 4.02
N PRO A 11 -22.01 63.32 3.55
CA PRO A 11 -21.63 63.40 2.15
C PRO A 11 -20.40 62.53 1.82
N ILE A 12 -20.20 62.28 0.52
CA ILE A 12 -19.08 61.54 -0.05
C ILE A 12 -17.78 62.35 0.12
N GLY A 13 -16.85 61.84 0.92
CA GLY A 13 -15.47 62.33 1.02
C GLY A 13 -14.57 61.80 -0.11
N PRO A 14 -13.50 62.51 -0.49
CA PRO A 14 -12.67 62.16 -1.64
C PRO A 14 -11.80 60.90 -1.41
N PRO A 15 -11.41 60.20 -2.48
CA PRO A 15 -10.79 58.88 -2.38
C PRO A 15 -9.38 58.93 -1.79
N ARG A 16 -9.13 58.10 -0.76
CA ARG A 16 -7.80 57.80 -0.24
C ARG A 16 -6.96 57.09 -1.31
N ARG A 17 -5.90 57.73 -1.79
CA ARG A 17 -4.86 57.12 -2.63
C ARG A 17 -4.20 55.95 -1.89
N MET A 18 -4.49 54.72 -2.30
CA MET A 18 -3.69 53.54 -1.92
C MET A 18 -2.33 53.61 -2.62
N ARG A 19 -1.26 53.58 -1.83
CA ARG A 19 0.12 53.40 -2.30
C ARG A 19 0.25 52.04 -2.98
N ALA A 20 0.82 52.03 -4.17
CA ALA A 20 1.18 50.80 -4.89
C ALA A 20 2.22 49.99 -4.09
N PRO A 21 2.08 48.65 -4.00
CA PRO A 21 3.13 47.79 -3.45
C PRO A 21 4.34 47.74 -4.41
N PRO A 22 5.57 47.62 -3.89
CA PRO A 22 6.78 47.64 -4.70
C PRO A 22 6.89 46.39 -5.60
N ARG A 23 7.37 46.59 -6.83
CA ARG A 23 7.71 45.53 -7.79
C ARG A 23 8.72 44.56 -7.15
N ALA A 24 8.33 43.30 -6.98
CA ALA A 24 9.24 42.23 -6.60
C ALA A 24 10.23 41.96 -7.73
N ARG A 25 11.52 42.20 -7.44
CA ARG A 25 12.67 41.84 -8.28
C ARG A 25 12.70 40.32 -8.51
N ARG A 26 12.94 39.90 -9.76
CA ARG A 26 13.32 38.53 -10.11
C ARG A 26 14.67 38.22 -9.47
N ASN A 27 14.70 37.33 -8.49
CA ASN A 27 15.96 36.80 -7.96
C ASN A 27 16.30 35.49 -8.69
N HIS A 28 17.34 35.57 -9.54
CA HIS A 28 18.11 34.44 -10.02
C HIS A 28 18.90 33.84 -8.85
N THR A 29 18.33 32.86 -8.14
CA THR A 29 19.06 32.14 -7.06
C THR A 29 18.79 30.63 -7.02
N ASP A 30 18.22 30.04 -8.08
CA ASP A 30 17.79 28.63 -8.06
C ASP A 30 18.77 27.65 -8.74
N GLN A 31 19.92 28.13 -9.25
CA GLN A 31 20.94 27.27 -9.90
C GLN A 31 22.21 27.02 -9.08
N ARG A 32 22.48 27.79 -8.01
CA ARG A 32 23.70 27.61 -7.18
C ARG A 32 23.48 26.77 -5.91
N GLN A 33 22.24 26.43 -5.57
CA GLN A 33 21.92 25.58 -4.41
C GLN A 33 21.93 24.08 -4.74
N THR A 34 21.66 23.70 -5.98
CA THR A 34 21.72 22.31 -6.46
C THR A 34 23.14 21.78 -6.61
N GLU A 35 24.12 22.66 -6.83
CA GLU A 35 25.52 22.29 -7.04
C GLU A 35 26.31 22.14 -5.72
N ARG A 36 25.92 22.87 -4.66
CA ARG A 36 26.54 22.74 -3.32
C ARG A 36 26.07 21.52 -2.53
N MET A 37 24.90 20.95 -2.82
CA MET A 37 24.44 19.68 -2.21
C MET A 37 25.09 18.43 -2.83
N ARG A 38 25.70 18.53 -4.02
CA ARG A 38 26.44 17.42 -4.64
C ARG A 38 27.84 17.18 -4.07
N LYS A 39 28.43 18.15 -3.35
CA LYS A 39 29.82 18.09 -2.87
C LYS A 39 30.01 17.72 -1.38
N ALA A 40 28.95 17.50 -0.62
CA ALA A 40 29.04 17.36 0.85
C ALA A 40 28.51 16.03 1.42
N THR A 41 28.48 14.93 0.66
CA THR A 41 28.13 13.62 1.22
C THR A 41 28.88 12.50 0.51
N MET A 42 30.15 12.31 0.88
CA MET A 42 30.93 11.10 0.63
C MET A 42 31.65 10.78 1.94
N PRO A 43 31.31 9.68 2.64
CA PRO A 43 32.28 9.04 3.51
C PRO A 43 33.15 8.12 2.64
N THR A 44 34.43 8.47 2.56
CA THR A 44 35.51 7.58 2.14
C THR A 44 35.61 6.41 3.13
N ASN A 45 35.61 5.16 2.64
CA ASN A 45 36.36 4.11 3.31
C ASN A 45 36.96 3.15 2.26
N PRO A 46 38.23 2.74 2.40
CA PRO A 46 38.96 1.96 1.41
C PRO A 46 38.89 0.47 1.73
N ALA A 47 38.38 -0.34 0.81
CA ALA A 47 38.65 -1.79 0.74
C ALA A 47 37.99 -2.36 -0.52
N ALA A 48 38.78 -2.59 -1.56
CA ALA A 48 38.64 -3.69 -2.53
C ALA A 48 39.68 -3.51 -3.64
N SER A 49 40.89 -3.97 -3.35
CA SER A 49 41.88 -4.37 -4.35
C SER A 49 41.77 -5.89 -4.52
N SER A 50 42.08 -6.37 -5.73
CA SER A 50 42.08 -7.76 -6.21
C SER A 50 40.70 -8.38 -6.44
N ALA A 51 40.37 -9.05 -7.55
CA ALA A 51 41.19 -9.65 -8.58
C ALA A 51 40.52 -9.55 -9.97
N ARG A 52 41.37 -9.56 -11.00
CA ARG A 52 41.09 -9.44 -12.42
C ARG A 52 41.74 -10.65 -13.10
N THR A 53 40.96 -11.52 -13.76
CA THR A 53 41.29 -12.53 -14.82
C THR A 53 40.16 -13.57 -14.83
N ALA A 54 39.66 -14.18 -15.92
CA ALA A 54 39.93 -14.24 -17.36
C ALA A 54 38.60 -14.66 -18.05
N ALA A 55 38.17 -14.07 -19.18
CA ALA A 55 38.28 -14.58 -20.55
C ALA A 55 37.71 -16.01 -20.76
N THR A 56 36.54 -16.17 -21.41
CA THR A 56 36.29 -16.73 -22.78
C THR A 56 35.12 -17.73 -22.63
N ALA A 57 34.16 -17.99 -23.52
CA ALA A 57 34.00 -17.80 -24.95
C ALA A 57 32.49 -17.73 -25.32
N GLU A 58 32.15 -17.03 -26.40
CA GLU A 58 30.89 -17.21 -27.15
C GLU A 58 30.96 -18.47 -28.03
N PRO A 59 29.82 -18.92 -28.57
CA PRO A 59 29.68 -18.76 -30.02
C PRO A 59 28.25 -18.40 -30.49
N GLY A 60 28.20 -17.76 -31.66
CA GLY A 60 27.39 -18.28 -32.77
C GLY A 60 26.09 -17.53 -33.08
N ALA A 61 26.18 -16.63 -34.06
CA ALA A 61 25.07 -15.96 -34.72
C ALA A 61 24.19 -16.90 -35.56
N ALA A 62 22.89 -16.59 -35.66
CA ALA A 62 22.09 -16.87 -36.85
C ALA A 62 20.97 -15.82 -36.97
N ALA A 63 21.06 -15.05 -38.05
CA ALA A 63 20.09 -14.05 -38.47
C ALA A 63 19.00 -14.70 -39.35
N ALA A 64 17.76 -14.22 -39.24
CA ALA A 64 16.76 -14.31 -40.31
C ALA A 64 15.97 -13.01 -40.36
N ARG A 65 15.94 -12.40 -41.55
CA ARG A 65 15.31 -11.13 -41.92
C ARG A 65 13.93 -11.38 -42.56
N ALA A 66 13.03 -10.41 -42.37
CA ALA A 66 12.03 -9.86 -43.32
C ALA A 66 10.85 -10.76 -43.74
N ALA A 67 9.60 -10.32 -43.96
CA ALA A 67 8.84 -9.06 -43.87
C ALA A 67 7.33 -9.43 -44.16
N PRO A 68 6.42 -8.55 -44.67
CA PRO A 68 5.51 -7.64 -43.94
C PRO A 68 3.99 -7.78 -44.31
N MET A 69 3.17 -6.81 -43.83
CA MET A 69 1.79 -6.44 -44.28
C MET A 69 0.60 -7.29 -43.77
N ALA A 70 -0.61 -6.79 -43.46
CA ALA A 70 -1.23 -5.46 -43.43
C ALA A 70 -2.59 -5.51 -42.68
N ALA A 71 -3.16 -4.32 -42.46
CA ALA A 71 -4.58 -3.97 -42.42
C ALA A 71 -5.44 -4.20 -41.14
N HIS A 72 -5.86 -3.06 -40.59
CA HIS A 72 -7.11 -2.88 -39.82
C HIS A 72 -8.35 -3.27 -40.64
N PRO A 73 -9.48 -3.56 -39.96
CA PRO A 73 -10.57 -2.57 -40.00
C PRO A 73 -11.26 -2.30 -38.66
N THR A 74 -12.14 -1.31 -38.73
CA THR A 74 -12.83 -0.54 -37.70
C THR A 74 -14.11 -1.16 -37.13
N ALA A 75 -14.40 -0.78 -35.87
CA ALA A 75 -15.71 -0.48 -35.26
C ALA A 75 -16.78 -1.58 -35.13
N ARG A 76 -17.21 -1.84 -33.89
CA ARG A 76 -18.56 -1.49 -33.39
C ARG A 76 -18.68 -1.68 -31.88
N ARG A 77 -19.51 -0.81 -31.28
CA ARG A 77 -20.08 -0.92 -29.93
C ARG A 77 -20.82 -2.24 -29.81
N ASP A 78 -20.75 -2.90 -28.67
CA ASP A 78 -21.88 -3.59 -28.06
C ASP A 78 -21.69 -3.69 -26.54
N THR A 79 -22.70 -3.19 -25.85
CA THR A 79 -23.02 -3.42 -24.44
C THR A 79 -23.51 -4.84 -24.25
N HIS A 80 -23.09 -5.55 -23.21
CA HIS A 80 -23.76 -6.60 -22.41
C HIS A 80 -22.66 -7.21 -21.50
N GLY A 81 -22.78 -7.25 -20.17
CA GLY A 81 -23.82 -7.95 -19.44
C GLY A 81 -23.45 -9.44 -19.40
N ILE A 82 -22.52 -9.86 -18.53
CA ILE A 82 -22.17 -11.28 -18.37
C ILE A 82 -22.58 -11.73 -16.97
N ALA A 83 -23.74 -12.38 -16.95
CA ALA A 83 -24.17 -13.28 -15.90
C ALA A 83 -23.36 -14.57 -15.96
N ALA A 84 -23.19 -15.18 -14.79
CA ALA A 84 -22.55 -16.46 -14.58
C ALA A 84 -23.22 -17.59 -15.38
N SER A 85 -22.41 -18.51 -15.89
CA SER A 85 -22.87 -19.87 -16.21
C SER A 85 -21.94 -20.86 -15.50
N ALA A 86 -22.55 -21.58 -14.56
CA ALA A 86 -22.04 -22.81 -14.00
C ALA A 86 -22.47 -23.95 -14.94
N GLY A 87 -21.57 -24.88 -15.22
CA GLY A 87 -21.89 -26.11 -15.94
C GLY A 87 -20.71 -26.62 -16.76
N GLU A 88 -20.42 -27.91 -16.57
CA GLU A 88 -19.62 -28.78 -17.44
C GLU A 88 -18.09 -28.75 -17.26
N LEU A 89 -17.62 -29.65 -16.39
CA LEU A 89 -16.44 -30.50 -16.66
C LEU A 89 -16.42 -31.66 -15.64
N GLU A 90 -17.26 -32.66 -15.91
CA GLU A 90 -17.07 -34.03 -15.45
C GLU A 90 -16.38 -34.85 -16.55
N ALA A 91 -15.56 -35.82 -16.11
CA ALA A 91 -14.99 -36.94 -16.85
C ALA A 91 -13.73 -36.72 -17.72
N ALA A 92 -12.57 -36.88 -17.08
CA ALA A 92 -11.47 -37.69 -17.61
C ALA A 92 -10.63 -38.24 -16.45
N GLY A 93 -10.69 -39.56 -16.26
CA GLY A 93 -10.08 -40.25 -15.13
C GLY A 93 -8.59 -40.56 -15.29
N GLY A 94 -7.96 -40.75 -14.13
CA GLY A 94 -6.87 -41.69 -13.91
C GLY A 94 -5.47 -41.18 -14.20
N HIS A 95 -4.76 -40.72 -13.15
CA HIS A 95 -3.46 -41.25 -12.73
C HIS A 95 -3.33 -40.97 -11.21
N SER A 96 -3.45 -42.05 -10.45
CA SER A 96 -3.31 -42.08 -8.99
C SER A 96 -1.84 -41.82 -8.61
N ALA A 97 -1.56 -40.62 -8.11
CA ALA A 97 -0.47 -40.40 -7.17
C ALA A 97 -1.14 -39.93 -5.88
N ALA A 98 -1.15 -40.81 -4.88
CA ALA A 98 -1.70 -40.54 -3.56
C ALA A 98 -0.92 -39.37 -2.92
N CYS A 99 -1.41 -38.14 -3.13
CA CYS A 99 -1.14 -37.04 -2.23
C CYS A 99 -1.79 -37.43 -0.91
N ALA A 100 -0.96 -37.84 0.06
CA ALA A 100 -1.38 -37.91 1.44
C ALA A 100 -1.94 -36.52 1.82
N ALA A 101 -3.26 -36.43 1.93
CA ALA A 101 -3.90 -35.29 2.54
C ALA A 101 -3.27 -35.10 3.93
N PRO A 102 -2.90 -33.87 4.33
CA PRO A 102 -2.55 -33.64 5.73
C PRO A 102 -3.73 -34.11 6.57
N ALA A 103 -3.44 -34.90 7.61
CA ALA A 103 -4.43 -35.53 8.46
C ALA A 103 -5.54 -34.54 8.84
N ALA A 104 -6.79 -34.96 8.65
CA ALA A 104 -7.95 -34.26 9.20
C ALA A 104 -7.74 -34.06 10.71
N SER A 105 -8.08 -32.85 11.19
CA SER A 105 -8.13 -32.41 12.60
C SER A 105 -6.88 -31.81 13.28
N GLU A 106 -6.00 -31.07 12.59
CA GLU A 106 -5.09 -30.11 13.26
C GLU A 106 -5.79 -28.75 13.52
N HIS A 107 -6.77 -28.72 14.43
CA HIS A 107 -7.23 -27.45 15.00
C HIS A 107 -6.31 -27.06 16.16
N ASP A 108 -5.74 -25.85 16.11
CA ASP A 108 -4.98 -25.34 17.25
C ASP A 108 -5.93 -24.92 18.38
N PRO A 109 -5.82 -25.50 19.59
CA PRO A 109 -6.65 -25.07 20.70
C PRO A 109 -6.23 -23.66 21.16
N ILE A 110 -7.21 -22.75 21.22
CA ILE A 110 -7.12 -21.46 21.92
C ILE A 110 -8.22 -21.47 22.98
N ALA A 111 -7.94 -20.91 24.16
CA ALA A 111 -8.93 -20.78 25.22
C ALA A 111 -10.10 -19.90 24.76
N ALA A 112 -11.25 -20.50 24.48
CA ALA A 112 -12.51 -19.80 24.25
C ALA A 112 -13.15 -19.39 25.57
N ARG A 113 -13.84 -18.24 25.60
CA ARG A 113 -14.62 -17.82 26.76
C ARG A 113 -16.04 -18.37 26.67
N SER A 114 -16.79 -18.33 27.79
CA SER A 114 -18.18 -18.79 27.81
C SER A 114 -19.01 -18.09 26.73
N GLY A 115 -19.68 -18.88 25.88
CA GLY A 115 -20.49 -18.38 24.76
C GLY A 115 -19.73 -18.08 23.47
N GLU A 116 -18.43 -18.36 23.41
CA GLU A 116 -17.58 -18.17 22.24
C GLU A 116 -17.11 -19.52 21.69
N GLU A 117 -17.20 -19.70 20.39
CA GLU A 117 -16.56 -20.82 19.70
C GLU A 117 -15.46 -20.26 18.81
N VAL A 118 -14.22 -20.74 19.03
CA VAL A 118 -13.04 -20.29 18.28
C VAL A 118 -12.47 -21.49 17.55
N THR A 119 -12.42 -21.41 16.23
CA THR A 119 -11.81 -22.43 15.36
C THR A 119 -10.61 -21.84 14.64
N VAL A 120 -9.47 -22.54 14.71
CA VAL A 120 -8.24 -22.14 14.04
C VAL A 120 -7.94 -23.12 12.93
N TYR A 121 -7.67 -22.59 11.75
CA TYR A 121 -7.28 -23.33 10.56
C TYR A 121 -5.85 -22.91 10.17
N PRO A 122 -4.84 -23.79 10.38
CA PRO A 122 -3.44 -23.47 10.08
C PRO A 122 -3.21 -23.23 8.59
N LEU A 123 -2.69 -22.06 8.21
CA LEU A 123 -2.41 -21.71 6.80
C LEU A 123 -1.00 -22.12 6.38
N HIS A 124 -0.93 -22.92 5.32
CA HIS A 124 0.31 -23.44 4.74
C HIS A 124 0.54 -22.83 3.35
N ALA A 125 1.77 -22.45 3.04
CA ALA A 125 2.12 -21.87 1.75
C ALA A 125 2.06 -22.88 0.61
N ASP A 126 2.44 -24.13 0.89
CA ASP A 126 2.60 -25.18 -0.13
C ASP A 126 1.42 -26.16 -0.19
N ALA A 127 0.48 -26.07 0.76
CA ALA A 127 -0.73 -26.89 0.72
C ALA A 127 -1.76 -26.27 -0.23
N PRO A 128 -2.46 -27.09 -1.04
CA PRO A 128 -3.60 -26.64 -1.83
C PRO A 128 -4.67 -26.04 -0.90
N LEU A 129 -5.43 -25.04 -1.36
CA LEU A 129 -6.47 -24.43 -0.53
C LEU A 129 -7.62 -25.42 -0.28
N GLU A 130 -7.80 -26.36 -1.18
CA GLU A 130 -8.78 -27.45 -1.11
C GLU A 130 -8.53 -28.33 0.13
N ALA A 131 -7.29 -28.43 0.61
CA ALA A 131 -6.97 -29.10 1.87
C ALA A 131 -7.55 -28.39 3.11
N PHE A 132 -8.02 -27.14 2.96
CA PHE A 132 -8.69 -26.37 4.01
C PHE A 132 -10.19 -26.63 4.07
N CYS A 133 -10.76 -27.57 3.28
CA CYS A 133 -12.17 -28.00 3.22
C CYS A 133 -13.17 -27.07 3.96
N GLU A 134 -13.41 -27.36 5.25
CA GLU A 134 -14.34 -26.62 6.11
C GLU A 134 -13.92 -25.16 6.35
N GLY A 135 -12.65 -24.93 6.71
CA GLY A 135 -12.10 -23.59 6.90
C GLY A 135 -12.15 -22.72 5.65
N LEU A 136 -11.92 -23.30 4.47
CA LEU A 136 -12.05 -22.59 3.20
C LEU A 136 -13.50 -22.18 2.95
N HIS A 137 -14.46 -23.06 3.24
CA HIS A 137 -15.88 -22.75 3.09
C HIS A 137 -16.30 -21.58 4.00
N HIS A 138 -15.94 -21.63 5.29
CA HIS A 138 -16.21 -20.53 6.22
C HIS A 138 -15.55 -19.22 5.80
N TRP A 139 -14.28 -19.28 5.38
CA TRP A 139 -13.53 -18.12 4.95
C TRP A 139 -14.17 -17.46 3.73
N LEU A 140 -14.45 -18.23 2.67
CA LEU A 140 -15.11 -17.71 1.47
C LEU A 140 -16.48 -17.11 1.79
N ARG A 141 -17.30 -17.81 2.58
CA ARG A 141 -18.63 -17.35 2.98
C ARG A 141 -18.58 -16.02 3.72
N LEU A 142 -17.69 -15.88 4.70
CA LEU A 142 -17.56 -14.64 5.48
C LEU A 142 -16.97 -13.50 4.67
N TRP A 143 -15.93 -13.78 3.88
CA TRP A 143 -15.29 -12.76 3.05
C TRP A 143 -16.22 -12.23 1.96
N GLN A 144 -16.99 -13.10 1.28
CA GLN A 144 -17.92 -12.70 0.22
C GLN A 144 -19.15 -11.95 0.75
N ARG A 145 -19.54 -12.19 2.00
CA ARG A 145 -20.68 -11.53 2.65
C ARG A 145 -20.30 -10.29 3.45
N ASP A 146 -19.01 -10.01 3.59
CA ASP A 146 -18.55 -8.78 4.23
C ASP A 146 -19.06 -7.57 3.43
N GLU A 147 -19.47 -6.50 4.11
CA GLU A 147 -20.03 -5.32 3.45
C GLU A 147 -18.98 -4.62 2.58
N ARG A 148 -17.71 -4.66 2.98
CA ARG A 148 -16.59 -4.00 2.30
C ARG A 148 -15.44 -5.00 2.15
N PRO A 149 -15.60 -6.04 1.31
CA PRO A 149 -14.61 -7.09 1.19
C PRO A 149 -13.27 -6.50 0.75
N ASN A 150 -12.21 -6.86 1.46
CA ASN A 150 -10.85 -6.50 1.12
C ASN A 150 -10.21 -7.65 0.35
N VAL A 151 -9.83 -7.43 -0.91
CA VAL A 151 -9.19 -8.45 -1.76
C VAL A 151 -7.92 -9.04 -1.12
N LEU A 152 -7.24 -8.29 -0.26
CA LEU A 152 -6.06 -8.74 0.49
C LEU A 152 -6.39 -9.76 1.60
N GLN A 153 -7.67 -10.06 1.83
CA GLN A 153 -8.16 -11.09 2.73
C GLN A 153 -8.70 -12.32 1.98
N ALA A 154 -8.72 -12.32 0.64
CA ALA A 154 -9.18 -13.45 -0.13
C ALA A 154 -8.26 -14.68 0.09
N PRO A 155 -8.79 -15.92 0.15
CA PRO A 155 -7.99 -17.10 0.47
C PRO A 155 -6.75 -17.30 -0.41
N ALA A 156 -6.93 -17.22 -1.75
CA ALA A 156 -5.84 -17.37 -2.71
C ALA A 156 -4.78 -16.27 -2.55
N VAL A 157 -5.21 -15.03 -2.27
CA VAL A 157 -4.32 -13.89 -2.05
C VAL A 157 -3.50 -14.08 -0.79
N CYS A 158 -4.13 -14.48 0.33
CA CYS A 158 -3.44 -14.73 1.59
C CYS A 158 -2.45 -15.90 1.51
N ARG A 159 -2.79 -17.00 0.81
CA ARG A 159 -1.86 -18.11 0.59
C ARG A 159 -0.65 -17.67 -0.23
N ALA A 160 -0.88 -16.97 -1.35
CA ALA A 160 0.20 -16.48 -2.19
C ALA A 160 1.08 -15.44 -1.45
N ASP A 161 0.48 -14.59 -0.62
CA ASP A 161 1.20 -13.62 0.22
C ASP A 161 2.03 -14.32 1.30
N LEU A 162 1.53 -15.41 1.89
CA LEU A 162 2.30 -16.25 2.79
C LEU A 162 3.53 -16.84 2.10
N ARG A 163 3.35 -17.46 0.92
CA ARG A 163 4.46 -18.00 0.13
C ARG A 163 5.49 -16.91 -0.21
N ARG A 164 5.03 -15.75 -0.67
CA ARG A 164 5.88 -14.59 -0.96
C ARG A 164 6.65 -14.11 0.28
N ALA A 165 6.00 -14.05 1.43
CA ALA A 165 6.64 -13.67 2.69
C ALA A 165 7.72 -14.68 3.11
N LEU A 166 7.48 -15.98 2.95
CA LEU A 166 8.44 -17.04 3.26
C LEU A 166 9.66 -16.99 2.33
N VAL A 167 9.44 -16.85 1.01
CA VAL A 167 10.53 -16.70 0.01
C VAL A 167 11.42 -15.51 0.37
N ARG A 168 10.82 -14.36 0.70
CA ARG A 168 11.56 -13.14 1.08
C ARG A 168 12.28 -13.27 2.43
N ALA A 169 11.75 -14.08 3.34
CA ALA A 169 12.33 -14.24 4.68
C ALA A 169 13.44 -15.31 4.75
N GLY A 170 13.60 -16.13 3.71
CA GLY A 170 14.59 -17.21 3.61
C GLY A 170 14.33 -18.39 4.55
N GLN A 171 15.26 -19.35 4.61
CA GLN A 171 15.18 -20.58 5.44
C GLN A 171 14.89 -20.32 6.93
N SER A 172 15.17 -19.11 7.44
CA SER A 172 14.90 -18.74 8.84
C SER A 172 13.40 -18.57 9.18
N ALA A 173 12.50 -18.62 8.19
CA ALA A 173 11.06 -18.41 8.37
C ALA A 173 10.18 -19.63 8.08
N THR A 174 10.76 -20.75 7.63
CA THR A 174 10.03 -21.94 7.16
C THR A 174 9.15 -22.60 8.22
N ASP A 175 9.33 -22.26 9.49
CA ASP A 175 8.58 -22.84 10.61
C ASP A 175 7.34 -22.00 11.01
N ARG A 176 7.13 -20.81 10.43
CA ARG A 176 6.00 -19.94 10.79
C ARG A 176 4.85 -20.06 9.80
N ARG A 177 3.86 -20.85 10.18
CA ARG A 177 2.57 -20.98 9.49
C ARG A 177 1.70 -19.74 9.71
N GLY A 178 0.88 -19.39 8.73
CA GLY A 178 -0.21 -18.45 8.95
C GLY A 178 -1.39 -19.13 9.64
N ALA A 179 -2.49 -18.41 9.84
CA ALA A 179 -3.75 -19.01 10.28
C ALA A 179 -4.95 -18.22 9.78
N PHE A 180 -6.04 -18.93 9.49
CA PHE A 180 -7.39 -18.38 9.44
C PHE A 180 -8.07 -18.70 10.78
N ILE A 181 -8.51 -17.66 11.48
CA ILE A 181 -9.14 -17.76 12.80
C ILE A 181 -10.60 -17.33 12.63
N HIS A 182 -11.50 -18.25 12.94
CA HIS A 182 -12.94 -18.05 12.87
C HIS A 182 -13.52 -18.03 14.29
N VAL A 183 -14.35 -17.04 14.58
CA VAL A 183 -15.03 -16.89 15.87
C VAL A 183 -16.52 -16.80 15.64
N ARG A 184 -17.27 -17.66 16.32
CA ARG A 184 -18.73 -17.70 16.31
C ARG A 184 -19.27 -17.40 17.71
N LEU A 185 -20.17 -16.44 17.77
CA LEU A 185 -21.06 -16.16 18.90
C LEU A 185 -22.48 -16.64 18.53
N ALA A 186 -23.40 -16.60 19.48
CA ALA A 186 -24.77 -17.10 19.30
C ALA A 186 -25.50 -16.55 18.05
N SER A 187 -25.23 -15.29 17.67
CA SER A 187 -25.88 -14.61 16.52
C SER A 187 -24.92 -13.85 15.61
N ALA A 188 -23.61 -14.03 15.76
CA ALA A 188 -22.61 -13.26 15.02
C ALA A 188 -21.37 -14.11 14.71
N GLU A 189 -20.76 -13.88 13.54
CA GLU A 189 -19.54 -14.55 13.11
C GLU A 189 -18.51 -13.51 12.68
N CYS A 190 -17.27 -13.71 13.08
CA CYS A 190 -16.16 -12.84 12.70
C CYS A 190 -14.92 -13.69 12.44
N ALA A 191 -14.06 -13.23 11.54
CA ALA A 191 -12.83 -13.92 11.22
C ALA A 191 -11.66 -12.97 10.96
N ALA A 192 -10.47 -13.55 11.04
CA ALA A 192 -9.21 -12.89 10.82
C ALA A 192 -8.24 -13.84 10.13
N VAL A 193 -7.37 -13.28 9.29
CA VAL A 193 -6.26 -14.03 8.68
C VAL A 193 -4.96 -13.43 9.17
N VAL A 194 -4.08 -14.29 9.66
CA VAL A 194 -2.85 -13.92 10.34
C VAL A 194 -1.68 -14.47 9.54
N LEU A 195 -0.76 -13.59 9.14
CA LEU A 195 0.40 -13.94 8.32
C LEU A 195 1.71 -13.60 9.06
N PRO A 196 2.78 -14.39 8.90
CA PRO A 196 4.08 -14.09 9.51
C PRO A 196 4.58 -12.70 9.09
N LYS A 197 5.18 -11.99 10.04
CA LYS A 197 5.82 -10.69 9.79
C LYS A 197 7.11 -10.59 10.60
N ARG A 198 8.11 -9.99 9.98
CA ARG A 198 9.37 -9.65 10.61
C ARG A 198 9.54 -8.14 10.57
N MET A 199 9.76 -7.54 11.73
CA MET A 199 9.99 -6.11 11.85
C MET A 199 11.42 -5.83 12.31
N THR A 200 12.06 -4.89 11.63
CA THR A 200 13.42 -4.40 11.89
C THR A 200 13.41 -3.14 12.77
N GLN A 201 14.58 -2.74 13.29
CA GLN A 201 14.73 -1.50 14.09
C GLN A 201 14.11 -0.27 13.42
N GLY A 202 14.21 -0.19 12.09
CA GLY A 202 13.65 0.90 11.31
C GLY A 202 12.13 0.97 11.48
N GLU A 203 11.43 -0.15 11.27
CA GLU A 203 9.97 -0.27 11.39
C GLU A 203 9.49 -0.05 12.82
N TRP A 204 10.28 -0.49 13.81
CA TRP A 204 10.05 -0.16 15.21
C TRP A 204 10.30 1.31 15.55
N GLY A 205 10.88 2.09 14.63
CA GLY A 205 11.24 3.48 14.87
C GLY A 205 12.39 3.64 15.86
N VAL A 206 13.17 2.58 16.09
CA VAL A 206 14.34 2.52 16.98
C VAL A 206 15.61 2.87 16.21
N VAL A 207 16.50 3.65 16.83
CA VAL A 207 17.81 4.02 16.27
C VAL A 207 18.91 3.60 17.25
N GLY A 208 20.06 3.18 16.74
CA GLY A 208 21.24 2.83 17.55
C GLY A 208 21.26 1.40 18.10
N PHE A 209 20.19 0.62 17.89
CA PHE A 209 20.12 -0.79 18.29
C PHE A 209 19.78 -1.68 17.11
N ARG A 210 20.45 -2.83 17.02
CA ARG A 210 20.10 -3.87 16.05
C ARG A 210 18.92 -4.67 16.58
N LEU A 211 17.74 -4.41 16.05
CA LEU A 211 16.49 -5.06 16.47
C LEU A 211 15.87 -5.78 15.28
N ARG A 212 15.56 -7.06 15.47
CA ARG A 212 14.82 -7.89 14.52
C ARG A 212 13.90 -8.78 15.33
N LEU A 213 12.60 -8.50 15.25
CA LEU A 213 11.59 -9.28 15.94
C LEU A 213 10.71 -9.96 14.90
N ASP A 214 10.34 -11.18 15.24
CA ASP A 214 9.40 -11.96 14.46
C ASP A 214 8.07 -12.03 15.19
N GLY A 215 7.01 -11.90 14.42
CA GLY A 215 5.63 -11.91 14.89
C GLY A 215 4.72 -12.15 13.72
N PHE A 216 3.55 -11.54 13.77
CA PHE A 216 2.52 -11.71 12.77
C PHE A 216 1.89 -10.36 12.40
N ARG A 217 1.19 -10.32 11.28
CA ARG A 217 0.34 -9.21 10.86
C ARG A 217 -1.05 -9.71 10.51
N LEU A 218 -2.01 -8.79 10.60
CA LEU A 218 -3.38 -9.03 10.17
C LEU A 218 -3.51 -8.78 8.66
N ALA A 219 -3.96 -9.76 7.88
CA ALA A 219 -4.19 -9.59 6.46
C ALA A 219 -5.32 -8.55 6.22
N GLY A 220 -5.13 -7.66 5.25
CA GLY A 220 -6.03 -6.53 5.01
C GLY A 220 -6.11 -5.48 6.13
N ASN A 221 -5.30 -5.61 7.19
CA ASN A 221 -5.28 -4.73 8.36
C ASN A 221 -6.62 -4.64 9.12
N SER A 222 -7.52 -5.62 8.97
CA SER A 222 -8.82 -5.67 9.63
C SER A 222 -9.28 -7.09 9.96
N VAL A 223 -10.29 -7.19 10.81
CA VAL A 223 -11.15 -8.39 10.94
C VAL A 223 -12.36 -8.22 10.00
N PHE A 224 -12.95 -9.32 9.55
CA PHE A 224 -14.09 -9.33 8.62
C PHE A 224 -15.22 -10.24 9.12
N GLY A 225 -16.42 -10.09 8.56
CA GLY A 225 -17.66 -10.71 9.04
C GLY A 225 -18.61 -9.70 9.69
N THR A 226 -19.44 -10.14 10.62
CA THR A 226 -20.49 -9.30 11.24
C THR A 226 -19.91 -8.03 11.87
N GLU A 227 -20.65 -6.93 11.80
CA GLU A 227 -20.29 -5.65 12.45
C GLU A 227 -20.48 -5.65 13.98
N ASP A 228 -20.95 -6.77 14.54
CA ASP A 228 -21.18 -6.93 15.97
C ASP A 228 -19.89 -6.66 16.78
N PRO A 229 -19.90 -5.65 17.68
CA PRO A 229 -18.71 -5.28 18.43
C PRO A 229 -18.17 -6.39 19.33
N ALA A 230 -19.04 -7.25 19.87
CA ALA A 230 -18.63 -8.36 20.72
C ALA A 230 -17.90 -9.44 19.92
N ALA A 231 -18.42 -9.81 18.74
CA ALA A 231 -17.79 -10.76 17.83
C ALA A 231 -16.44 -10.26 17.34
N ARG A 232 -16.33 -8.97 16.96
CA ARG A 232 -15.06 -8.36 16.53
C ARG A 232 -14.03 -8.32 17.66
N THR A 233 -14.46 -8.00 18.89
CA THR A 233 -13.60 -8.02 20.08
C THR A 233 -13.14 -9.44 20.40
N ALA A 234 -14.03 -10.43 20.34
CA ALA A 234 -13.70 -11.83 20.54
C ALA A 234 -12.71 -12.32 19.47
N CYS A 235 -12.92 -11.94 18.21
CA CYS A 235 -12.02 -12.27 17.11
C CYS A 235 -10.62 -11.68 17.30
N LEU A 236 -10.49 -10.37 17.56
CA LEU A 236 -9.17 -9.77 17.75
C LEU A 236 -8.46 -10.36 18.99
N ARG A 237 -9.19 -10.63 20.06
CA ARG A 237 -8.62 -11.28 21.25
C ARG A 237 -8.12 -12.69 20.92
N ALA A 238 -8.91 -13.51 20.23
CA ALA A 238 -8.50 -14.85 19.80
C ALA A 238 -7.21 -14.79 18.95
N VAL A 239 -7.10 -13.81 18.05
CA VAL A 239 -5.86 -13.58 17.28
C VAL A 239 -4.68 -13.25 18.18
N VAL A 240 -4.84 -12.36 19.16
CA VAL A 240 -3.78 -11.98 20.10
C VAL A 240 -3.34 -13.18 20.94
N ASP A 241 -4.29 -13.98 21.43
CA ASP A 241 -4.02 -15.18 22.23
C ASP A 241 -3.29 -16.24 21.38
N TRP A 242 -3.70 -16.46 20.13
CA TRP A 242 -3.01 -17.34 19.20
C TRP A 242 -1.56 -16.90 18.94
N VAL A 243 -1.35 -15.60 18.68
CA VAL A 243 -0.01 -15.02 18.45
C VAL A 243 0.88 -15.26 19.67
N ALA A 244 0.35 -15.09 20.88
CA ALA A 244 1.08 -15.33 22.12
C ALA A 244 1.43 -16.82 22.29
N ALA A 245 0.47 -17.72 22.05
CA ALA A 245 0.66 -19.17 22.14
C ALA A 245 1.73 -19.70 21.16
N ARG A 246 1.86 -19.07 19.98
CA ARG A 246 2.87 -19.40 18.97
C ARG A 246 4.22 -18.69 19.15
N GLY A 247 4.43 -18.04 20.31
CA GLY A 247 5.69 -17.34 20.61
C GLY A 247 5.95 -16.10 19.74
N GLY A 248 4.92 -15.59 19.05
CA GLY A 248 5.00 -14.37 18.27
C GLY A 248 5.27 -13.15 19.16
N ARG A 249 6.26 -12.32 18.78
CA ARG A 249 6.64 -11.15 19.60
C ARG A 249 5.68 -9.98 19.44
N PHE A 250 4.88 -9.95 18.38
CA PHE A 250 3.88 -8.91 18.13
C PHE A 250 2.82 -9.40 17.15
N LEU A 251 1.64 -8.78 17.21
CA LEU A 251 0.67 -8.70 16.12
C LEU A 251 0.69 -7.27 15.57
N LEU A 252 0.89 -7.14 14.26
CA LEU A 252 0.96 -5.86 13.56
C LEU A 252 -0.33 -5.59 12.79
N LEU A 253 -0.91 -4.42 13.03
CA LEU A 253 -1.93 -3.83 12.18
C LEU A 253 -1.26 -2.66 11.46
N GLU A 254 -1.11 -2.77 10.14
CA GLU A 254 -0.34 -1.80 9.37
C GLU A 254 -1.19 -0.58 9.04
N ASP A 255 -0.65 0.60 9.36
CA ASP A 255 -1.21 1.90 8.97
C ASP A 255 -2.72 2.00 9.24
N VAL A 256 -3.13 1.87 10.51
CA VAL A 256 -4.54 1.99 10.89
C VAL A 256 -4.89 3.46 11.10
N GLU A 257 -5.97 3.91 10.49
CA GLU A 257 -6.48 5.29 10.61
C GLU A 257 -7.00 5.56 12.02
N THR A 258 -6.60 6.69 12.61
CA THR A 258 -7.05 7.11 13.94
C THR A 258 -8.56 7.35 13.95
N GLY A 259 -9.25 6.74 14.91
CA GLY A 259 -10.71 6.87 15.02
C GLY A 259 -11.51 5.97 14.08
N SER A 260 -10.87 5.13 13.26
CA SER A 260 -11.55 4.02 12.57
C SER A 260 -12.02 2.96 13.57
N ASP A 261 -12.95 2.09 13.15
CA ASP A 261 -13.43 1.00 14.00
C ASP A 261 -12.32 0.03 14.37
N MET A 262 -11.40 -0.24 13.44
CA MET A 262 -10.24 -1.07 13.73
C MET A 262 -9.29 -0.42 14.75
N TRP A 263 -9.13 0.91 14.71
CA TRP A 263 -8.35 1.64 15.72
C TRP A 263 -8.98 1.51 17.10
N ARG A 264 -10.29 1.75 17.22
CA ARG A 264 -11.02 1.60 18.49
C ARG A 264 -10.92 0.17 19.00
N LEU A 265 -11.24 -0.81 18.15
CA LEU A 265 -11.17 -2.23 18.46
C LEU A 265 -9.80 -2.65 19.02
N ALA A 266 -8.71 -2.19 18.41
CA ALA A 266 -7.35 -2.51 18.84
C ALA A 266 -7.02 -1.96 20.24
N PHE A 267 -7.42 -0.72 20.54
CA PHE A 267 -7.18 -0.12 21.84
C PHE A 267 -8.15 -0.60 22.92
N ASP A 268 -9.41 -0.87 22.58
CA ASP A 268 -10.39 -1.41 23.52
C ASP A 268 -10.03 -2.85 23.94
N THR A 269 -9.57 -3.66 22.98
CA THR A 269 -9.18 -5.06 23.24
C THR A 269 -7.80 -5.18 23.90
N ALA A 270 -6.84 -4.33 23.51
CA ALA A 270 -5.42 -4.55 23.81
C ALA A 270 -4.63 -3.28 24.18
N SER A 271 -5.26 -2.20 24.66
CA SER A 271 -4.60 -0.91 25.00
C SER A 271 -3.30 -1.06 25.79
N ARG A 272 -3.30 -1.90 26.84
CA ARG A 272 -2.11 -2.13 27.68
C ARG A 272 -0.96 -2.82 26.94
N GLN A 273 -1.27 -3.53 25.86
CA GLN A 273 -0.33 -4.27 25.02
C GLN A 273 0.09 -3.51 23.75
N ALA A 274 -0.71 -2.54 23.32
CA ALA A 274 -0.49 -1.77 22.11
C ALA A 274 0.69 -0.77 22.23
N ILE A 275 1.43 -0.64 21.13
CA ILE A 275 2.48 0.35 20.89
C ILE A 275 2.27 0.91 19.48
N VAL A 276 2.49 2.21 19.28
CA VAL A 276 2.55 2.85 17.95
C VAL A 276 4.01 3.16 17.63
N PRO A 277 4.80 2.26 17.01
CA PRO A 277 6.26 2.33 17.06
C PRO A 277 6.83 3.61 16.45
N ARG A 278 6.32 4.01 15.28
CA ARG A 278 6.74 5.23 14.57
C ARG A 278 5.94 6.49 14.92
N GLY A 279 4.98 6.37 15.83
CA GLY A 279 3.99 7.42 16.06
C GLY A 279 3.03 7.55 14.89
N LEU A 280 2.27 8.63 14.92
CA LEU A 280 1.25 8.94 13.93
C LEU A 280 1.81 9.75 12.75
N ALA A 281 1.24 9.57 11.57
CA ALA A 281 1.56 10.32 10.36
C ALA A 281 0.28 10.75 9.61
N PRO A 282 0.33 11.83 8.81
CA PRO A 282 -0.77 12.17 7.92
C PRO A 282 -1.08 11.04 6.94
N ARG A 283 -2.37 10.80 6.72
CA ARG A 283 -2.88 9.94 5.65
C ARG A 283 -3.74 10.77 4.72
N HIS A 284 -3.53 10.62 3.42
CA HIS A 284 -4.11 11.48 2.41
C HIS A 284 -5.08 10.69 1.53
N TRP A 285 -6.22 11.30 1.22
CA TRP A 285 -7.28 10.67 0.47
C TRP A 285 -7.78 11.57 -0.65
N ILE A 286 -8.28 10.95 -1.71
CA ILE A 286 -9.20 11.58 -2.63
C ILE A 286 -10.56 10.95 -2.39
N ARG A 287 -11.53 11.68 -1.86
CA ARG A 287 -12.94 11.34 -1.99
C ARG A 287 -13.39 11.73 -3.39
N PHE A 288 -13.89 10.78 -4.16
CA PHE A 288 -14.40 11.05 -5.50
C PHE A 288 -15.80 11.66 -5.39
N PRO A 289 -16.03 12.90 -5.87
CA PRO A 289 -17.38 13.45 -5.98
C PRO A 289 -18.18 12.75 -7.07
N GLU A 290 -19.50 12.89 -7.02
CA GLU A 290 -20.41 12.38 -8.07
C GLU A 290 -20.11 13.02 -9.43
N ASP A 291 -19.84 14.34 -9.46
CA ASP A 291 -19.37 15.04 -10.66
C ASP A 291 -17.84 15.15 -10.67
N PRO A 292 -17.13 14.48 -11.60
CA PRO A 292 -15.68 14.63 -11.77
C PRO A 292 -15.22 16.09 -11.94
N GLY A 293 -16.07 16.95 -12.52
CA GLY A 293 -15.80 18.37 -12.71
C GLY A 293 -15.53 19.09 -11.40
N GLU A 294 -16.22 18.71 -10.31
CA GLU A 294 -16.05 19.28 -8.98
C GLU A 294 -14.61 19.07 -8.48
N TYR A 295 -14.09 17.84 -8.59
CA TYR A 295 -12.73 17.54 -8.16
C TYR A 295 -11.70 18.36 -8.94
N TRP A 296 -11.83 18.49 -10.26
CA TRP A 296 -10.87 19.25 -11.07
C TRP A 296 -11.02 20.78 -10.89
N SER A 297 -12.20 21.26 -10.50
CA SER A 297 -12.47 22.69 -10.28
C SER A 297 -11.65 23.27 -9.13
N ARG A 298 -11.33 22.45 -8.11
CA ARG A 298 -10.55 22.84 -6.92
C ARG A 298 -9.15 23.35 -7.24
N PHE A 299 -8.57 22.92 -8.36
CA PHE A 299 -7.24 23.33 -8.76
C PHE A 299 -7.33 24.69 -9.46
N THR A 300 -6.43 25.62 -9.13
CA THR A 300 -6.39 26.90 -9.86
C THR A 300 -6.19 26.70 -11.38
N SER A 301 -6.64 27.66 -12.19
CA SER A 301 -6.40 27.64 -13.65
C SER A 301 -4.91 27.51 -13.99
N LYS A 302 -4.02 28.07 -13.17
CA LYS A 302 -2.57 27.93 -13.29
C LYS A 302 -2.11 26.48 -13.06
N THR A 303 -2.64 25.83 -12.02
CA THR A 303 -2.33 24.42 -11.70
C THR A 303 -2.84 23.50 -12.81
N ARG A 304 -4.10 23.66 -13.26
CA ARG A 304 -4.65 22.87 -14.38
C ARG A 304 -3.84 23.04 -15.67
N ASN A 305 -3.44 24.27 -16.00
CA ASN A 305 -2.55 24.53 -17.14
C ASN A 305 -1.18 23.86 -16.97
N THR A 306 -0.65 23.80 -15.74
CA THR A 306 0.60 23.10 -15.44
C THR A 306 0.46 21.59 -15.68
N PHE A 307 -0.64 20.97 -15.23
CA PHE A 307 -0.92 19.55 -15.49
C PHE A 307 -1.00 19.26 -16.99
N ARG A 308 -1.80 20.04 -17.72
CA ARG A 308 -1.91 19.92 -19.18
C ARG A 308 -0.56 20.07 -19.89
N ARG A 309 0.28 21.04 -19.47
CA ARG A 309 1.63 21.23 -20.02
C ARG A 309 2.56 20.05 -19.72
N LYS A 310 2.47 19.45 -18.53
CA LYS A 310 3.25 18.26 -18.17
C LYS A 310 2.89 17.07 -19.06
N ARG A 311 1.59 16.78 -19.24
CA ARG A 311 1.11 15.75 -20.18
C ARG A 311 1.60 16.02 -21.61
N LYS A 312 1.39 17.25 -22.13
CA LYS A 312 1.79 17.62 -23.51
C LYS A 312 3.30 17.54 -23.76
N ARG A 313 4.13 17.84 -22.76
CA ARG A 313 5.60 17.78 -22.88
C ARG A 313 6.14 16.35 -22.76
N PHE A 314 5.34 15.41 -22.27
CA PHE A 314 5.80 14.05 -22.06
C PHE A 314 5.97 13.36 -23.44
N PRO A 315 7.20 12.91 -23.77
CA PRO A 315 7.49 12.37 -25.10
C PRO A 315 6.75 11.07 -25.35
N GLY A 316 6.03 10.97 -26.47
CA GLY A 316 5.34 9.74 -26.88
C GLY A 316 4.42 9.17 -25.80
N LEU A 317 3.75 10.03 -25.03
CA LEU A 317 2.91 9.66 -23.89
C LEU A 317 1.92 8.54 -24.24
N ARG A 318 2.12 7.38 -23.61
CA ARG A 318 1.16 6.26 -23.60
C ARG A 318 1.06 5.71 -22.19
N TRP A 319 -0.05 5.09 -21.87
CA TRP A 319 -0.19 4.35 -20.62
C TRP A 319 -1.08 3.14 -20.83
N ARG A 320 -0.96 2.15 -19.95
CA ARG A 320 -1.79 0.95 -19.94
C ARG A 320 -2.21 0.61 -18.51
N ALA A 321 -3.48 0.23 -18.36
CA ALA A 321 -3.99 -0.41 -17.16
C ALA A 321 -3.87 -1.93 -17.26
N TYR A 322 -3.56 -2.58 -16.15
CA TYR A 322 -3.39 -4.03 -15.99
C TYR A 322 -4.38 -4.47 -14.90
N ARG A 323 -5.32 -5.36 -15.26
CA ARG A 323 -6.44 -5.73 -14.38
C ARG A 323 -6.67 -7.24 -14.27
N THR A 324 -6.31 -7.99 -15.30
CA THR A 324 -6.65 -9.41 -15.41
C THR A 324 -5.47 -10.32 -15.06
N PRO A 325 -5.71 -11.62 -14.75
CA PRO A 325 -4.64 -12.59 -14.52
C PRO A 325 -3.64 -12.70 -15.69
N ARG A 326 -4.10 -12.47 -16.93
CA ARG A 326 -3.27 -12.48 -18.15
C ARG A 326 -2.36 -11.27 -18.25
N ASP A 327 -2.73 -10.14 -17.63
CA ASP A 327 -1.94 -8.91 -17.61
C ASP A 327 -0.71 -9.01 -16.68
N VAL A 328 -0.78 -9.86 -15.64
CA VAL A 328 0.20 -9.92 -14.55
C VAL A 328 1.64 -10.15 -15.03
N PRO A 329 1.95 -11.13 -15.91
CA PRO A 329 3.32 -11.35 -16.34
C PRO A 329 3.93 -10.12 -17.01
N GLU A 330 3.16 -9.38 -17.81
CA GLU A 330 3.64 -8.17 -18.48
C GLU A 330 3.80 -7.00 -17.50
N PHE A 331 2.83 -6.82 -16.61
CA PHE A 331 2.91 -5.80 -15.57
C PHE A 331 4.15 -5.97 -14.70
N VAL A 332 4.38 -7.18 -14.17
CA VAL A 332 5.51 -7.46 -13.26
C VAL A 332 6.84 -7.19 -13.96
N ARG A 333 7.03 -7.71 -15.18
CA ARG A 333 8.26 -7.45 -15.95
C ARG A 333 8.49 -5.96 -16.15
N THR A 334 7.46 -5.23 -16.59
CA THR A 334 7.57 -3.82 -16.94
C THR A 334 7.80 -2.95 -15.71
N ALA A 335 7.05 -3.19 -14.63
CA ALA A 335 7.20 -2.47 -13.38
C ALA A 335 8.54 -2.79 -12.69
N HIS A 336 9.05 -4.02 -12.83
CA HIS A 336 10.39 -4.39 -12.35
C HIS A 336 11.50 -3.61 -13.06
N ILE A 337 11.42 -3.45 -14.39
CA ILE A 337 12.36 -2.61 -15.17
C ILE A 337 12.41 -1.19 -14.59
N VAL A 338 11.24 -0.57 -14.39
CA VAL A 338 11.14 0.77 -13.81
C VAL A 338 11.67 0.79 -12.38
N SER A 339 11.32 -0.21 -11.55
CA SER A 339 11.80 -0.30 -10.18
C SER A 339 13.33 -0.32 -10.11
N ARG A 340 14.00 -1.08 -10.98
CA ARG A 340 15.48 -1.09 -11.03
C ARG A 340 16.08 0.27 -11.39
N ALA A 341 15.40 1.03 -12.24
CA ALA A 341 15.82 2.36 -12.67
C ALA A 341 15.36 3.50 -11.73
N THR A 342 14.65 3.18 -10.65
CA THR A 342 14.09 4.16 -9.73
C THR A 342 15.11 4.60 -8.68
N TRP A 343 15.21 5.90 -8.41
CA TRP A 343 16.09 6.44 -7.36
C TRP A 343 15.79 5.84 -5.97
N GLN A 344 14.50 5.54 -5.69
CA GLN A 344 14.05 4.88 -4.46
C GLN A 344 14.72 3.53 -4.26
N SER A 345 15.00 2.77 -5.32
CA SER A 345 15.59 1.43 -5.18
C SER A 345 17.05 1.46 -4.71
N ARG A 346 17.76 2.57 -4.96
CA ARG A 346 19.09 2.81 -4.37
C ARG A 346 19.04 3.08 -2.86
N ARG A 347 17.88 3.43 -2.29
CA ARG A 347 17.73 3.82 -0.88
C ARG A 347 16.85 2.87 -0.05
N LEU A 348 15.90 2.19 -0.69
CA LEU A 348 14.82 1.44 -0.03
C LEU A 348 14.66 0.01 -0.59
N GLY A 349 15.47 -0.39 -1.58
CA GLY A 349 15.36 -1.70 -2.24
C GLY A 349 14.36 -1.71 -3.41
N LEU A 350 14.27 -2.85 -4.11
CA LEU A 350 13.30 -3.05 -5.18
C LEU A 350 11.88 -2.97 -4.63
N ARG A 351 10.98 -2.35 -5.40
CA ARG A 351 9.56 -2.22 -5.06
C ARG A 351 8.73 -3.36 -5.62
N ILE A 352 9.12 -3.87 -6.77
CA ILE A 352 8.54 -5.05 -7.41
C ILE A 352 9.66 -5.99 -7.82
N HIS A 353 9.49 -7.26 -7.48
CA HIS A 353 10.40 -8.33 -7.84
C HIS A 353 9.80 -9.11 -9.02
N ASP A 354 10.62 -9.41 -10.03
CA ASP A 354 10.19 -10.27 -11.13
C ASP A 354 10.49 -11.73 -10.80
N ASP A 355 9.72 -12.28 -9.85
CA ASP A 355 9.80 -13.67 -9.42
C ASP A 355 8.41 -14.32 -9.40
N ASP A 356 8.38 -15.66 -9.31
CA ASP A 356 7.14 -16.43 -9.37
C ASP A 356 6.22 -16.15 -8.19
N ALA A 357 6.76 -15.82 -7.02
CA ALA A 357 5.95 -15.55 -5.83
C ALA A 357 5.22 -14.19 -5.94
N GLU A 358 5.86 -13.17 -6.51
CA GLU A 358 5.21 -11.89 -6.83
C GLU A 358 4.11 -12.07 -7.90
N ARG A 359 4.40 -12.86 -8.95
CA ARG A 359 3.44 -13.15 -10.02
C ARG A 359 2.24 -13.95 -9.51
N GLU A 360 2.46 -14.95 -8.66
CA GLU A 360 1.39 -15.74 -8.03
C GLU A 360 0.49 -14.84 -7.18
N TRP A 361 1.07 -13.97 -6.35
CA TRP A 361 0.31 -13.05 -5.50
C TRP A 361 -0.53 -12.05 -6.31
N LEU A 362 0.05 -11.41 -7.32
CA LEU A 362 -0.69 -10.47 -8.17
C LEU A 362 -1.73 -11.17 -9.05
N ARG A 363 -1.48 -12.40 -9.47
CA ARG A 363 -2.47 -13.23 -10.18
C ARG A 363 -3.67 -13.52 -9.28
N ALA A 364 -3.44 -13.95 -8.04
CA ALA A 364 -4.53 -14.19 -7.09
C ALA A 364 -5.37 -12.93 -6.83
N ILE A 365 -4.73 -11.76 -6.75
CA ILE A 365 -5.46 -10.47 -6.61
C ILE A 365 -6.28 -10.16 -7.87
N ALA A 366 -5.75 -10.44 -9.06
CA ALA A 366 -6.46 -10.23 -10.32
C ALA A 366 -7.63 -11.21 -10.50
N GLU A 367 -7.47 -12.47 -10.09
CA GLU A 367 -8.54 -13.48 -10.08
C GLU A 367 -9.67 -13.11 -9.13
N ALA A 368 -9.33 -12.51 -7.98
CA ALA A 368 -10.30 -11.94 -7.05
C ALA A 368 -10.85 -10.56 -7.49
N GLY A 369 -10.52 -10.10 -8.72
CA GLY A 369 -11.06 -8.88 -9.32
C GLY A 369 -10.48 -7.57 -8.78
N GLY A 370 -9.49 -7.61 -7.90
CA GLY A 370 -8.97 -6.42 -7.22
C GLY A 370 -7.80 -5.73 -7.91
N LEU A 371 -7.15 -6.36 -8.89
CA LEU A 371 -5.96 -5.76 -9.53
C LEU A 371 -6.36 -4.56 -10.40
N ARG A 372 -5.77 -3.39 -10.12
CA ARG A 372 -5.91 -2.20 -10.96
C ARG A 372 -4.61 -1.41 -10.93
N SER A 373 -3.67 -1.83 -11.78
CA SER A 373 -2.30 -1.30 -11.82
C SER A 373 -1.98 -0.66 -13.17
N TYR A 374 -0.97 0.20 -13.22
CA TYR A 374 -0.69 1.03 -14.39
C TYR A 374 0.79 1.15 -14.69
N VAL A 375 1.11 1.27 -15.98
CA VAL A 375 2.44 1.66 -16.44
C VAL A 375 2.32 2.81 -17.45
N LEU A 376 3.12 3.85 -17.22
CA LEU A 376 3.35 4.95 -18.14
C LEU A 376 4.52 4.61 -19.05
N PHE A 377 4.39 4.92 -20.33
CA PHE A 377 5.42 4.74 -21.34
C PHE A 377 5.76 6.08 -22.01
N SER A 378 7.04 6.24 -22.35
CA SER A 378 7.54 7.22 -23.29
C SER A 378 7.89 6.48 -24.58
N HIS A 379 7.05 6.62 -25.61
CA HIS A 379 7.09 5.70 -26.75
C HIS A 379 6.94 4.27 -26.22
N ASP A 380 7.90 3.37 -26.49
CA ASP A 380 7.92 1.97 -26.02
C ASP A 380 8.70 1.75 -24.71
N GLU A 381 9.33 2.79 -24.16
CA GLU A 381 10.11 2.68 -22.92
C GLU A 381 9.23 2.91 -21.68
N PRO A 382 9.21 2.00 -20.69
CA PRO A 382 8.44 2.19 -19.47
C PRO A 382 9.08 3.25 -18.57
N ALA A 383 8.30 4.27 -18.23
CA ALA A 383 8.77 5.46 -17.54
C ALA A 383 8.37 5.52 -16.06
N ALA A 384 7.17 5.04 -15.73
CA ALA A 384 6.65 5.00 -14.36
C ALA A 384 5.66 3.84 -14.19
N PHE A 385 5.53 3.33 -12.97
CA PHE A 385 4.50 2.34 -12.62
C PHE A 385 3.74 2.73 -11.37
N LEU A 386 2.51 2.22 -11.28
CA LEU A 386 1.67 2.21 -10.10
C LEU A 386 1.11 0.81 -9.92
N LEU A 387 1.49 0.15 -8.82
CA LEU A 387 0.78 -0.99 -8.30
C LEU A 387 -0.39 -0.47 -7.48
N GLY A 388 -1.60 -0.84 -7.88
CA GLY A 388 -2.83 -0.45 -7.22
C GLY A 388 -3.84 -1.58 -7.17
N PHE A 389 -4.72 -1.50 -6.18
CA PHE A 389 -5.81 -2.43 -5.97
C PHE A 389 -7.12 -1.66 -5.80
N GLN A 390 -8.22 -2.17 -6.34
CA GLN A 390 -9.55 -1.59 -6.11
C GLN A 390 -10.43 -2.62 -5.39
N THR A 391 -10.89 -2.29 -4.19
CA THR A 391 -11.66 -3.19 -3.33
C THR A 391 -12.50 -2.39 -2.34
N GLY A 392 -13.72 -2.85 -2.01
CA GLY A 392 -14.59 -2.20 -1.02
C GLY A 392 -14.77 -0.69 -1.23
N GLY A 393 -15.02 -0.27 -2.47
CA GLY A 393 -15.17 1.15 -2.85
C GLY A 393 -13.88 1.98 -2.74
N THR A 394 -12.72 1.37 -2.53
CA THR A 394 -11.44 2.07 -2.33
C THR A 394 -10.41 1.65 -3.37
N PHE A 395 -9.76 2.62 -4.02
CA PHE A 395 -8.53 2.39 -4.76
C PHE A 395 -7.32 2.60 -3.83
N ILE A 396 -6.58 1.55 -3.56
CA ILE A 396 -5.36 1.54 -2.74
C ILE A 396 -4.17 1.87 -3.64
N TYR A 397 -3.51 3.00 -3.38
CA TYR A 397 -2.32 3.45 -4.08
C TYR A 397 -1.07 2.84 -3.41
N GLU A 398 -0.80 1.57 -3.68
CA GLU A 398 0.13 0.74 -2.91
C GLU A 398 1.61 1.07 -3.15
N GLU A 399 2.11 0.85 -4.37
CA GLU A 399 3.53 1.02 -4.68
C GLU A 399 3.75 1.78 -5.99
N VAL A 400 4.72 2.69 -5.99
CA VAL A 400 5.02 3.54 -7.14
C VAL A 400 6.49 3.75 -7.37
N GLY A 401 6.86 3.87 -8.64
CA GLY A 401 8.22 4.21 -9.05
C GLY A 401 8.24 4.87 -10.42
N TYR A 402 9.33 5.57 -10.69
CA TYR A 402 9.62 6.14 -12.00
C TYR A 402 11.11 6.07 -12.29
N ALA A 403 11.48 5.84 -13.55
CA ALA A 403 12.87 5.81 -13.93
C ALA A 403 13.47 7.22 -13.81
N GLU A 404 14.63 7.33 -13.15
CA GLU A 404 15.19 8.62 -12.72
C GLU A 404 15.35 9.64 -13.86
N HIS A 405 15.74 9.17 -15.05
CA HIS A 405 15.94 10.02 -16.22
C HIS A 405 14.64 10.62 -16.79
N PHE A 406 13.47 10.06 -16.46
CA PHE A 406 12.16 10.68 -16.76
C PHE A 406 11.70 11.66 -15.68
N GLY A 407 12.46 11.86 -14.59
CA GLY A 407 12.15 12.83 -13.54
C GLY A 407 11.96 14.26 -14.07
N ARG A 408 12.75 14.66 -15.09
CA ARG A 408 12.63 15.97 -15.76
C ARG A 408 11.27 16.19 -16.44
N TYR A 409 10.54 15.12 -16.73
CA TYR A 409 9.19 15.14 -17.31
C TYR A 409 8.09 14.91 -16.28
N SER A 410 8.45 14.76 -14.98
CA SER A 410 7.50 14.48 -13.91
C SER A 410 6.70 13.18 -14.12
N ALA A 411 7.34 12.11 -14.61
CA ALA A 411 6.67 10.85 -14.98
C ALA A 411 5.69 10.32 -13.93
N GLY A 412 6.06 10.28 -12.65
CA GLY A 412 5.14 9.82 -11.60
C GLY A 412 3.88 10.68 -11.46
N GLN A 413 3.99 12.00 -11.63
CA GLN A 413 2.82 12.89 -11.58
C GLN A 413 1.98 12.81 -12.86
N VAL A 414 2.62 12.63 -14.02
CA VAL A 414 1.89 12.40 -15.28
C VAL A 414 1.12 11.09 -15.19
N LEU A 415 1.73 10.02 -14.67
CA LEU A 415 1.04 8.76 -14.44
C LEU A 415 -0.16 8.92 -13.50
N LEU A 416 0.01 9.57 -12.34
CA LEU A 416 -1.09 9.81 -11.41
C LEU A 416 -2.24 10.60 -12.08
N LEU A 417 -1.91 11.57 -12.92
CA LEU A 417 -2.91 12.32 -13.68
C LEU A 417 -3.69 11.42 -14.65
N GLU A 418 -3.05 10.50 -15.35
CA GLU A 418 -3.75 9.53 -16.25
C GLU A 418 -4.59 8.52 -15.44
N VAL A 419 -4.08 8.09 -14.29
CA VAL A 419 -4.79 7.18 -13.37
C VAL A 419 -6.06 7.84 -12.84
N LEU A 420 -6.00 9.11 -12.43
CA LEU A 420 -7.18 9.81 -11.95
C LEU A 420 -8.24 9.94 -13.04
N ASP A 421 -7.86 10.32 -14.27
CA ASP A 421 -8.80 10.39 -15.39
C ASP A 421 -9.46 9.02 -15.66
N ASP A 422 -8.69 7.92 -15.62
CA ASP A 422 -9.23 6.56 -15.76
C ASP A 422 -10.15 6.15 -14.61
N LEU A 423 -9.81 6.47 -13.36
CA LEU A 423 -10.66 6.21 -12.19
C LEU A 423 -11.99 6.96 -12.28
N PHE A 424 -11.97 8.24 -12.63
CA PHE A 424 -13.21 9.02 -12.82
C PHE A 424 -14.09 8.48 -13.96
N THR A 425 -13.47 7.92 -15.01
CA THR A 425 -14.20 7.53 -16.23
C THR A 425 -14.69 6.08 -16.16
N ARG A 426 -13.97 5.20 -15.47
CA ARG A 426 -14.23 3.76 -15.47
C ARG A 426 -14.21 3.24 -14.05
N ASP A 427 -15.36 2.72 -13.59
CA ASP A 427 -15.45 2.01 -12.31
C ASP A 427 -14.88 2.88 -11.17
N CYS A 428 -15.52 4.04 -10.96
CA CYS A 428 -15.05 5.07 -10.05
C CYS A 428 -15.20 4.59 -8.59
N PRO A 429 -14.11 4.52 -7.80
CA PRO A 429 -14.19 4.17 -6.40
C PRO A 429 -14.77 5.34 -5.58
N GLU A 430 -15.32 5.08 -4.39
CA GLU A 430 -15.70 6.12 -3.43
C GLU A 430 -14.48 6.97 -3.03
N ARG A 431 -13.31 6.31 -2.88
CA ARG A 431 -12.08 6.97 -2.45
C ARG A 431 -10.83 6.36 -3.06
N LEU A 432 -9.79 7.18 -3.24
CA LEU A 432 -8.41 6.75 -3.43
C LEU A 432 -7.66 7.00 -2.13
N ASP A 433 -6.98 5.98 -1.65
CA ASP A 433 -6.15 6.01 -0.46
C ASP A 433 -4.68 6.04 -0.87
N PHE A 434 -3.97 7.13 -0.53
CA PHE A 434 -2.55 7.25 -0.83
C PHE A 434 -1.66 6.42 0.12
N GLY A 435 -2.22 5.81 1.16
CA GLY A 435 -1.50 5.05 2.18
C GLY A 435 -0.53 5.90 3.00
N ALA A 436 0.28 5.22 3.82
CA ALA A 436 1.22 5.82 4.76
C ALA A 436 2.18 6.83 4.12
N GLY A 437 2.50 7.87 4.90
CA GLY A 437 3.58 8.79 4.61
C GLY A 437 3.13 10.07 3.90
N ASP A 438 3.81 11.15 4.24
CA ASP A 438 3.50 12.50 3.80
C ASP A 438 4.42 12.93 2.65
N ALA A 439 3.82 13.34 1.52
CA ALA A 439 4.54 13.73 0.32
C ALA A 439 3.83 14.89 -0.39
N ASP A 440 4.59 15.77 -1.05
CA ASP A 440 4.05 16.97 -1.71
C ASP A 440 2.93 16.65 -2.70
N TYR A 441 3.08 15.59 -3.50
CA TYR A 441 2.05 15.20 -4.46
C TYR A 441 0.78 14.69 -3.75
N LYS A 442 0.90 13.93 -2.64
CA LYS A 442 -0.26 13.48 -1.87
C LYS A 442 -1.05 14.69 -1.34
N ARG A 443 -0.37 15.66 -0.73
CA ARG A 443 -0.98 16.93 -0.29
C ARG A 443 -1.60 17.72 -1.44
N GLN A 444 -0.96 17.71 -2.60
CA GLN A 444 -1.44 18.42 -3.78
C GLN A 444 -2.76 17.83 -4.30
N PHE A 445 -2.86 16.50 -4.38
CA PHE A 445 -4.00 15.83 -5.01
C PHE A 445 -5.12 15.47 -4.01
N ALA A 446 -4.80 15.24 -2.73
CA ALA A 446 -5.79 14.86 -1.73
C ALA A 446 -6.77 16.00 -1.42
N ASN A 447 -8.06 15.69 -1.26
CA ASN A 447 -9.09 16.61 -0.74
C ASN A 447 -9.46 16.31 0.71
N GLU A 448 -9.05 15.16 1.23
CA GLU A 448 -9.19 14.79 2.64
C GLU A 448 -7.84 14.39 3.23
N THR A 449 -7.65 14.68 4.52
CA THR A 449 -6.46 14.27 5.25
C THR A 449 -6.84 13.88 6.66
N THR A 450 -6.40 12.69 7.04
CA THR A 450 -6.58 12.13 8.37
C THR A 450 -5.22 11.76 8.94
N THR A 451 -5.20 10.97 10.01
CA THR A 451 -3.98 10.52 10.66
C THR A 451 -4.02 9.01 10.80
N SER A 452 -2.89 8.35 10.61
CA SER A 452 -2.77 6.88 10.75
C SER A 452 -1.46 6.49 11.41
N GLY A 453 -1.39 5.24 11.87
CA GLY A 453 -0.15 4.68 12.39
C GLY A 453 -0.21 3.16 12.47
N HIS A 454 0.97 2.54 12.43
CA HIS A 454 1.09 1.10 12.68
C HIS A 454 0.84 0.81 14.16
N ILE A 455 -0.08 -0.10 14.46
CA ILE A 455 -0.34 -0.59 15.82
C ILE A 455 0.35 -1.94 15.96
N ALA A 456 1.29 -2.05 16.91
CA ALA A 456 1.90 -3.31 17.30
C ALA A 456 1.35 -3.72 18.67
N ILE A 457 0.55 -4.77 18.70
CA ILE A 457 0.10 -5.41 19.94
C ILE A 457 1.19 -6.39 20.36
N VAL A 458 1.78 -6.17 21.55
CA VAL A 458 2.91 -6.96 22.06
C VAL A 458 2.45 -7.72 23.32
N PRO A 459 2.11 -9.02 23.23
CA PRO A 459 1.54 -9.77 24.35
C PRO A 459 2.52 -9.94 25.51
N ASN A 460 3.78 -10.28 25.21
CA ASN A 460 4.81 -10.50 26.21
C ASN A 460 5.21 -9.19 26.92
N ALA A 461 5.04 -9.15 28.24
CA ALA A 461 5.26 -7.96 29.05
C ALA A 461 6.72 -7.46 29.04
N ALA A 462 7.70 -8.36 29.08
CA ALA A 462 9.11 -8.00 29.08
C ALA A 462 9.52 -7.37 27.73
N VAL A 463 9.16 -8.02 26.62
CA VAL A 463 9.39 -7.49 25.26
C VAL A 463 8.72 -6.13 25.09
N ARG A 464 7.48 -6.00 25.55
CA ARG A 464 6.72 -4.75 25.52
C ARG A 464 7.42 -3.63 26.29
N GLY A 465 7.91 -3.92 27.51
CA GLY A 465 8.64 -2.96 28.34
C GLY A 465 9.91 -2.45 27.64
N THR A 466 10.72 -3.36 27.11
CA THR A 466 11.93 -3.02 26.34
C THR A 466 11.62 -2.17 25.11
N LEU A 467 10.61 -2.54 24.32
CA LEU A 467 10.21 -1.77 23.14
C LEU A 467 9.68 -0.37 23.49
N ARG A 468 8.91 -0.23 24.57
CA ARG A 468 8.46 1.09 25.04
C ARG A 468 9.65 1.98 25.42
N LEU A 469 10.63 1.44 26.12
CA LEU A 469 11.84 2.16 26.49
C LEU A 469 12.63 2.60 25.24
N LEU A 470 12.91 1.67 24.32
CA LEU A 470 13.70 1.95 23.11
C LEU A 470 13.01 2.97 22.18
N THR A 471 11.69 2.86 22.01
CA THR A 471 10.92 3.79 21.19
C THR A 471 10.83 5.17 21.85
N ALA A 472 10.63 5.25 23.17
CA ALA A 472 10.66 6.50 23.92
C ALA A 472 12.02 7.20 23.85
N ALA A 473 13.12 6.47 24.07
CA ALA A 473 14.48 6.99 23.96
C ALA A 473 14.76 7.55 22.56
N THR A 474 14.34 6.83 21.51
CA THR A 474 14.54 7.29 20.13
C THR A 474 13.71 8.54 19.81
N ARG A 475 12.48 8.65 20.31
CA ARG A 475 11.66 9.87 20.18
C ARG A 475 12.30 11.06 20.89
N GLY A 476 12.82 10.86 22.10
CA GLY A 476 13.57 11.86 22.85
C GLY A 476 14.79 12.38 22.08
N LEU A 477 15.61 11.46 21.56
CA LEU A 477 16.79 11.81 20.75
C LEU A 477 16.40 12.61 19.49
N ARG A 478 15.34 12.19 18.78
CA ARG A 478 14.84 12.91 17.60
C ARG A 478 14.29 14.30 17.95
N ALA A 479 13.62 14.45 19.09
CA ALA A 479 13.13 15.75 19.57
C ALA A 479 14.31 16.68 19.88
N PHE A 480 15.32 16.19 20.61
CA PHE A 480 16.54 16.93 20.91
C PHE A 480 17.28 17.36 19.64
N ALA A 481 17.50 16.45 18.69
CA ALA A 481 18.17 16.76 17.43
C ALA A 481 17.39 17.77 16.55
N ARG A 482 16.04 17.78 16.62
CA ARG A 482 15.22 18.82 15.96
C ARG A 482 15.41 20.17 16.65
N HIS A 483 15.40 20.20 17.98
CA HIS A 483 15.59 21.42 18.76
C HIS A 483 16.97 22.06 18.53
N ALA A 484 18.03 21.25 18.56
CA ALA A 484 19.39 21.70 18.28
C ALA A 484 19.51 22.32 16.87
N ARG A 485 18.99 21.65 15.84
CA ARG A 485 18.97 22.19 14.46
C ARG A 485 18.20 23.51 14.35
N ASN A 486 17.08 23.64 15.04
CA ASN A 486 16.30 24.87 15.04
C ASN A 486 17.04 26.03 15.74
N ARG A 487 17.78 25.74 16.83
CA ARG A 487 18.65 26.73 17.47
C ARG A 487 19.79 27.17 16.56
N SER A 488 20.50 26.24 15.91
CA SER A 488 21.59 26.57 14.98
C SER A 488 21.10 27.41 13.79
N ARG A 489 19.91 27.10 13.23
CA ARG A 489 19.31 27.91 12.16
C ARG A 489 18.93 29.33 12.60
N ARG A 490 18.45 29.50 13.84
CA ARG A 490 18.15 30.81 14.41
C ARG A 490 19.42 31.62 14.70
N ALA A 491 20.51 30.96 15.07
CA ALA A 491 21.81 31.59 15.28
C ALA A 491 22.49 31.98 13.97
N ALA A 492 22.35 31.19 12.90
CA ALA A 492 22.93 31.46 11.58
C ALA A 492 22.11 32.44 10.69
N GLY A 493 20.91 32.82 11.13
CA GLY A 493 20.04 33.79 10.47
C GLY A 493 19.95 35.14 11.18
N ARG A 494 20.86 35.42 12.13
CA ARG A 494 21.02 36.70 12.81
C ARG A 494 22.27 37.41 12.34
#